data_AF-A0A0D2DCR8-F1
#
_entry.id   AF-A0A0D2DCR8-F1
#
_cell.length_a   1.000
_cell.length_b   1.000
_cell.length_c   1.000
_cell.angle_alpha   90.00
_cell.angle_beta   90.00
_cell.angle_gamma   90.00
#
_symmetry.space_group_name_H-M   'P 1'
#
loop_
_entity.id
_entity.type
_entity.pdbx_description
1 polymer ?
#
loop_
_entity_poly.entity_id
_entity_poly.type
_entity_poly.pdbx_seq_one_letter_code
_entity_poly.pdbx_strand_id
1 'polypeptide(L)'
;MSFLRSQSSLRLSRACVQIPRPTRWISSTPQRRLRDPDPKAIPDVKSMQMTEDQASMVEVDHQPESAVEKYHPDHQPDYNATVDHGTSTYSPVPKRVMNGSEPTETTPAAVLSGAPIDLQARTVRIYKPVRPATQSGTWGSHAWRMDWDVLPKGHRWENPLMGWQSSGDFMQGTKVNFKSKEDAIAFAEKQGYEWYVQEPNERRFVPKAYANNFLHEPGPLKHIKTK
;
A
#
# COMPACT_ATOMS: atom_id res chain seq x y z
N MET A 1 -45.91 -38.00 -47.88
CA MET A 1 -46.16 -38.12 -46.42
C MET A 1 -44.79 -38.13 -45.74
N SER A 2 -44.35 -37.26 -44.84
CA SER A 2 -45.01 -36.30 -43.95
C SER A 2 -44.13 -35.05 -43.81
N PHE A 3 -44.78 -33.89 -43.67
CA PHE A 3 -44.20 -32.62 -43.26
C PHE A 3 -43.96 -32.61 -41.75
N LEU A 4 -42.80 -32.13 -41.27
CA LEU A 4 -42.67 -31.59 -39.92
C LEU A 4 -41.84 -30.30 -39.95
N ARG A 5 -42.57 -29.18 -39.87
CA ARG A 5 -42.08 -27.85 -39.51
C ARG A 5 -41.67 -27.86 -38.03
N SER A 6 -40.49 -27.35 -37.71
CA SER A 6 -40.17 -26.88 -36.36
C SER A 6 -40.06 -25.36 -36.38
N GLN A 7 -40.80 -24.72 -35.47
CA GLN A 7 -40.99 -23.27 -35.41
C GLN A 7 -39.85 -22.60 -34.64
N SER A 8 -39.48 -21.43 -35.16
CA SER A 8 -38.67 -20.39 -34.52
C SER A 8 -39.35 -19.90 -33.22
N SER A 9 -38.57 -19.77 -32.14
CA SER A 9 -38.97 -18.96 -30.98
C SER A 9 -37.97 -17.82 -30.79
N LEU A 10 -38.43 -16.61 -31.11
CA LEU A 10 -37.74 -15.35 -30.85
C LEU A 10 -37.82 -15.06 -29.34
N ARG A 11 -36.68 -15.02 -28.65
CA ARG A 11 -36.61 -14.50 -27.29
C ARG A 11 -36.36 -12.99 -27.35
N LEU A 12 -37.41 -12.22 -27.08
CA LEU A 12 -37.34 -10.78 -26.84
C LEU A 12 -36.63 -10.53 -25.50
N SER A 13 -35.46 -9.87 -25.54
CA SER A 13 -34.79 -9.34 -24.37
C SER A 13 -35.54 -8.09 -23.88
N ARG A 14 -35.96 -8.09 -22.61
CA ARG A 14 -36.43 -6.87 -21.94
C ARG A 14 -35.23 -5.98 -21.64
N ALA A 15 -35.15 -4.82 -22.28
CA ALA A 15 -34.25 -3.75 -21.85
C ALA A 15 -34.80 -3.15 -20.54
N CYS A 16 -34.07 -3.32 -19.45
CA CYS A 16 -34.32 -2.61 -18.21
C CYS A 16 -33.65 -1.23 -18.31
N VAL A 17 -34.43 -0.18 -18.55
CA VAL A 17 -33.96 1.20 -18.51
C VAL A 17 -33.84 1.59 -17.03
N GLN A 18 -32.62 1.65 -16.50
CA GLN A 18 -32.36 2.26 -15.20
C GLN A 18 -32.48 3.78 -15.33
N ILE A 19 -33.51 4.36 -14.71
CA ILE A 19 -33.63 5.81 -14.51
C ILE A 19 -32.66 6.20 -13.38
N PRO A 20 -31.76 7.18 -13.55
CA PRO A 20 -30.94 7.65 -12.44
C PRO A 20 -31.82 8.40 -11.43
N ARG A 21 -31.84 7.95 -10.17
CA ARG A 21 -32.44 8.70 -9.06
C ARG A 21 -31.45 9.79 -8.63
N PRO A 22 -31.83 11.09 -8.60
CA PRO A 22 -30.99 12.12 -8.01
C PRO A 22 -30.98 11.96 -6.49
N THR A 23 -29.82 11.71 -5.90
CA THR A 23 -29.59 11.77 -4.45
C THR A 23 -29.55 13.22 -3.99
N ARG A 24 -30.72 13.85 -3.86
CA ARG A 24 -30.84 15.10 -3.11
C ARG A 24 -31.02 14.77 -1.64
N TRP A 25 -29.93 14.87 -0.88
CA TRP A 25 -29.96 14.87 0.57
C TRP A 25 -30.75 16.08 1.05
N ILE A 26 -31.94 15.86 1.61
CA ILE A 26 -32.67 16.86 2.38
C ILE A 26 -32.21 16.64 3.82
N SER A 27 -31.41 17.57 4.36
CA SER A 27 -31.08 17.58 5.78
C SER A 27 -32.36 17.81 6.57
N SER A 28 -32.85 16.78 7.26
CA SER A 28 -33.93 16.93 8.24
C SER A 28 -33.37 17.62 9.47
N THR A 29 -33.52 18.95 9.57
CA THR A 29 -33.35 19.61 10.86
C THR A 29 -34.60 19.31 11.70
N PRO A 30 -34.47 18.75 12.92
CA PRO A 30 -35.64 18.50 13.75
C PRO A 30 -36.25 19.84 14.21
N GLN A 31 -37.57 20.00 14.08
CA GLN A 31 -38.32 21.13 14.63
C GLN A 31 -38.27 21.07 16.16
N ARG A 32 -37.79 22.16 16.75
CA ARG A 32 -37.57 22.32 18.19
C ARG A 32 -38.89 22.53 18.94
N ARG A 33 -39.05 21.93 20.13
CA ARG A 33 -40.25 22.15 20.95
C ARG A 33 -40.09 23.46 21.74
N LEU A 34 -41.19 24.17 21.96
CA LEU A 34 -41.28 25.52 22.56
C LEU A 34 -40.77 25.63 24.02
N ARG A 35 -40.09 24.61 24.56
CA ARG A 35 -39.55 24.60 25.93
C ARG A 35 -38.07 24.17 26.01
N ASP A 36 -37.40 23.95 24.89
CA ASP A 36 -35.99 23.61 24.88
C ASP A 36 -35.14 24.90 25.04
N PRO A 37 -34.25 25.01 26.04
CA PRO A 37 -33.51 26.25 26.33
C PRO A 37 -32.56 26.60 25.18
N ASP A 38 -32.57 27.86 24.72
CA ASP A 38 -31.83 28.32 23.54
C ASP A 38 -30.31 28.08 23.64
N PRO A 39 -29.67 27.49 22.61
CA PRO A 39 -28.25 27.14 22.66
C PRO A 39 -27.35 28.38 22.55
N LYS A 40 -27.94 29.56 22.35
CA LYS A 40 -27.27 30.87 22.29
C LYS A 40 -27.57 31.77 23.50
N ALA A 41 -28.37 31.30 24.45
CA ALA A 41 -28.59 32.05 25.68
C ALA A 41 -27.31 32.04 26.52
N ILE A 42 -26.88 33.21 26.99
CA ILE A 42 -25.76 33.33 27.93
C ILE A 42 -26.21 32.69 29.26
N PRO A 43 -25.48 31.70 29.80
CA PRO A 43 -25.86 31.04 31.03
C PRO A 43 -25.84 32.01 32.23
N ASP A 44 -26.76 31.82 33.18
CA ASP A 44 -26.83 32.63 34.40
C ASP A 44 -25.55 32.48 35.23
N VAL A 45 -25.07 33.58 35.84
CA VAL A 45 -23.79 33.65 36.59
C VAL A 45 -23.69 32.61 37.71
N LYS A 46 -24.81 32.22 38.34
CA LYS A 46 -24.85 31.13 39.35
C LYS A 46 -24.62 29.74 38.76
N SER A 47 -24.98 29.52 37.50
CA SER A 47 -24.76 28.24 36.81
C SER A 47 -23.30 28.07 36.35
N MET A 48 -22.61 29.18 36.03
CA MET A 48 -21.18 29.16 35.70
C MET A 48 -20.31 28.86 36.93
N GLN A 49 -20.64 29.41 38.11
CA GLN A 49 -19.87 29.14 39.34
C GLN A 49 -19.95 27.67 39.79
N MET A 50 -21.08 26.98 39.57
CA MET A 50 -21.22 25.56 39.91
C MET A 50 -20.44 24.63 38.97
N THR A 51 -20.15 25.06 37.74
CA THR A 51 -19.34 24.28 36.79
C THR A 51 -17.84 24.49 36.95
N GLU A 52 -17.40 25.65 37.43
CA GLU A 52 -15.98 25.97 37.64
C GLU A 52 -15.41 25.24 38.86
N ASP A 53 -16.18 25.10 39.94
CA ASP A 53 -15.75 24.39 41.16
C ASP A 53 -15.62 22.87 40.94
N GLN A 54 -16.26 22.31 39.90
CA GLN A 54 -16.14 20.89 39.52
C GLN A 54 -15.05 20.64 38.45
N ALA A 55 -14.55 21.69 37.79
CA ALA A 55 -13.60 21.56 36.68
C ALA A 55 -12.13 21.49 37.12
N SER A 56 -11.83 21.61 38.42
CA SER A 56 -10.45 21.57 38.93
C SER A 56 -9.97 20.20 39.41
N MET A 57 -10.76 19.14 39.28
CA MET A 57 -10.29 17.78 39.57
C MET A 57 -11.09 16.74 38.80
N VAL A 58 -10.91 16.72 37.49
CA VAL A 58 -11.22 15.54 36.67
C VAL A 58 -9.92 15.16 35.99
N GLU A 59 -9.17 14.24 36.61
CA GLU A 59 -8.29 13.38 35.83
C GLU A 59 -9.20 12.68 34.82
N VAL A 60 -9.10 13.10 33.56
CA VAL A 60 -9.74 12.37 32.48
C VAL A 60 -8.96 11.07 32.36
N ASP A 61 -9.44 10.05 33.07
CA ASP A 61 -9.05 8.68 32.82
C ASP A 61 -9.45 8.37 31.37
N HIS A 62 -8.50 8.56 30.47
CA HIS A 62 -8.58 8.07 29.11
C HIS A 62 -8.52 6.55 29.20
N GLN A 63 -9.65 5.92 29.46
CA GLN A 63 -9.85 4.50 29.22
C GLN A 63 -9.81 4.33 27.70
N PRO A 64 -8.77 3.69 27.13
CA PRO A 64 -8.72 3.51 25.68
C PRO A 64 -9.89 2.61 25.26
N GLU A 65 -10.69 3.09 24.30
CA GLU A 65 -11.71 2.26 23.66
C GLU A 65 -11.00 1.10 22.93
N SER A 66 -11.17 -0.13 23.44
CA SER A 66 -10.51 -1.34 22.94
C SER A 66 -10.83 -1.70 21.47
N ALA A 67 -11.81 -1.02 20.87
CA ALA A 67 -12.14 -1.13 19.45
C ALA A 67 -11.21 -0.29 18.55
N VAL A 68 -10.65 0.82 19.05
CA VAL A 68 -9.71 1.67 18.31
C VAL A 68 -8.27 1.12 18.41
N GLU A 69 -7.95 0.43 19.51
CA GLU A 69 -6.65 -0.23 19.72
C GLU A 69 -6.34 -1.33 18.69
N LYS A 70 -7.36 -1.95 18.10
CA LYS A 70 -7.17 -3.02 17.11
C LYS A 70 -6.62 -2.53 15.76
N TYR A 71 -6.66 -1.23 15.48
CA TYR A 71 -6.34 -0.73 14.14
C TYR A 71 -4.99 -0.02 14.00
N HIS A 72 -4.27 0.39 15.05
CA HIS A 72 -3.14 1.31 14.81
C HIS A 72 -1.90 1.34 15.75
N PRO A 73 -1.53 0.32 16.56
CA PRO A 73 -0.20 0.32 17.19
C PRO A 73 0.92 0.04 16.17
N ASP A 74 0.75 -0.93 15.27
CA ASP A 74 1.82 -1.39 14.37
C ASP A 74 2.16 -0.42 13.22
N HIS A 75 1.28 0.56 12.96
CA HIS A 75 1.38 1.45 11.80
C HIS A 75 1.84 2.87 12.16
N GLN A 76 1.96 3.20 13.44
CA GLN A 76 2.44 4.53 13.87
C GLN A 76 3.97 4.53 13.97
N PRO A 77 4.65 5.59 13.51
CA PRO A 77 6.09 5.75 13.71
C PRO A 77 6.41 5.84 15.21
N ASP A 78 7.45 5.12 15.65
CA ASP A 78 7.92 5.19 17.03
C ASP A 78 8.82 6.42 17.21
N TYR A 79 8.24 7.52 17.68
CA TYR A 79 8.98 8.76 17.95
C TYR A 79 9.90 8.68 19.18
N ASN A 80 9.75 7.65 20.03
CA ASN A 80 10.59 7.44 21.21
C ASN A 80 11.78 6.50 20.92
N ALA A 81 11.92 6.04 19.67
CA ALA A 81 13.05 5.25 19.22
C ALA A 81 14.37 5.95 19.52
N THR A 82 15.39 5.18 19.93
CA THR A 82 16.73 5.73 20.14
C THR A 82 17.27 6.27 18.82
N VAL A 83 17.38 7.59 18.70
CA VAL A 83 17.93 8.23 17.50
C VAL A 83 19.44 8.04 17.53
N ASP A 84 19.99 7.29 16.58
CA ASP A 84 21.43 7.17 16.41
C ASP A 84 22.00 8.54 16.00
N HIS A 85 23.18 8.90 16.47
CA HIS A 85 23.82 10.18 16.12
C HIS A 85 24.23 10.24 14.64
N GLY A 86 24.26 9.11 13.95
CA GLY A 86 24.40 9.02 12.49
C GLY A 86 23.13 9.33 11.69
N THR A 87 21.98 9.43 12.36
CA THR A 87 20.67 9.63 11.76
C THR A 87 20.44 11.10 11.42
N SER A 88 20.27 11.42 10.13
CA SER A 88 19.96 12.80 9.72
C SER A 88 18.52 13.18 10.10
N THR A 89 18.24 14.46 10.34
CA THR A 89 16.87 14.99 10.59
C THR A 89 15.87 14.66 9.47
N TYR A 90 16.35 14.25 8.30
CA TYR A 90 15.53 13.98 7.12
C TYR A 90 15.39 12.48 6.82
N SER A 91 15.92 11.61 7.68
CA SER A 91 15.71 10.18 7.60
C SER A 91 14.28 9.82 8.01
N PRO A 92 13.69 8.76 7.43
CA PRO A 92 12.40 8.25 7.88
C PRO A 92 12.52 7.70 9.31
N VAL A 93 11.46 7.88 10.11
CA VAL A 93 11.36 7.31 11.46
C VAL A 93 10.79 5.89 11.36
N PRO A 94 11.41 4.90 12.04
CA PRO A 94 10.94 3.53 11.98
C PRO A 94 9.58 3.37 12.66
N LYS A 95 8.71 2.55 12.05
CA LYS A 95 7.44 2.13 12.67
C LYS A 95 7.66 1.17 13.83
N ARG A 96 8.68 0.32 13.72
CA ARG A 96 9.06 -0.65 14.72
C ARG A 96 10.57 -0.77 14.79
N VAL A 97 11.12 -0.63 15.99
CA VAL A 97 12.54 -0.87 16.24
C VAL A 97 12.71 -2.24 16.89
N MET A 98 13.54 -3.09 16.30
CA MET A 98 13.88 -4.38 16.90
C MET A 98 14.93 -4.19 18.01
N ASN A 99 14.47 -4.27 19.26
CA ASN A 99 15.33 -4.10 20.45
C ASN A 99 15.79 -5.43 21.08
N GLY A 100 15.46 -6.57 20.46
CA GLY A 100 15.81 -7.92 20.97
C GLY A 100 14.92 -8.45 22.10
N SER A 101 13.92 -7.69 22.55
CA SER A 101 12.91 -8.11 23.52
C SER A 101 11.74 -8.90 22.90
N GLU A 102 11.72 -9.05 21.57
CA GLU A 102 10.68 -9.79 20.87
C GLU A 102 10.76 -11.29 21.21
N PRO A 103 9.62 -11.99 21.39
CA PRO A 103 9.57 -13.39 21.80
C PRO A 103 9.89 -14.36 20.65
N THR A 104 10.99 -14.12 19.94
CA THR A 104 11.46 -14.94 18.82
C THR A 104 12.51 -15.93 19.32
N GLU A 105 12.51 -17.16 18.77
CA GLU A 105 13.45 -18.23 19.15
C GLU A 105 14.94 -17.85 18.94
N THR A 106 15.23 -16.88 18.07
CA THR A 106 16.58 -16.42 17.75
C THR A 106 16.66 -14.91 17.91
N THR A 107 17.78 -14.41 18.45
CA THR A 107 18.06 -12.97 18.56
C THR A 107 17.99 -12.30 17.18
N PRO A 108 17.26 -11.19 17.02
CA PRO A 108 17.16 -10.50 15.75
C PRO A 108 18.55 -10.00 15.31
N ALA A 109 18.86 -10.18 14.01
CA ALA A 109 20.13 -9.73 13.46
C ALA A 109 20.23 -8.19 13.44
N ALA A 110 19.09 -7.51 13.48
CA ALA A 110 18.97 -6.06 13.60
C ALA A 110 19.86 -5.49 14.73
N VAL A 111 19.85 -6.14 15.90
CA VAL A 111 20.59 -5.71 17.10
C VAL A 111 22.10 -5.97 16.97
N LEU A 112 22.49 -6.99 16.20
CA LEU A 112 23.88 -7.45 16.10
C LEU A 112 24.61 -6.91 14.86
N SER A 113 23.89 -6.50 13.81
CA SER A 113 24.47 -6.16 12.51
C SER A 113 25.31 -4.88 12.53
N GLY A 114 25.11 -4.00 13.52
CA GLY A 114 25.72 -2.67 13.57
C GLY A 114 25.22 -1.73 12.46
N ALA A 115 24.13 -2.09 11.78
CA ALA A 115 23.50 -1.24 10.80
C ALA A 115 22.79 -0.06 11.48
N PRO A 116 22.79 1.14 10.86
CA PRO A 116 22.09 2.30 11.43
C PRO A 116 20.59 2.05 11.47
N ILE A 117 19.93 2.61 12.49
CA ILE A 117 18.50 2.41 12.75
C ILE A 117 17.62 2.90 11.59
N ASP A 118 18.10 3.86 10.80
CA ASP A 118 17.47 4.42 9.61
C ASP A 118 17.09 3.35 8.58
N LEU A 119 17.81 2.22 8.54
CA LEU A 119 17.45 1.13 7.63
C LEU A 119 16.19 0.40 8.02
N GLN A 120 15.88 0.29 9.32
CA GLN A 120 14.64 -0.30 9.81
C GLN A 120 13.43 0.57 9.44
N ALA A 121 13.66 1.88 9.29
CA ALA A 121 12.64 2.83 8.86
C ALA A 121 12.37 2.81 7.36
N ARG A 122 13.24 2.18 6.57
CA ARG A 122 13.05 2.09 5.13
C ARG A 122 12.26 0.86 4.77
N THR A 123 11.35 1.06 3.83
CA THR A 123 10.63 -0.04 3.21
C THR A 123 11.52 -0.70 2.14
N VAL A 124 11.46 -2.02 2.09
CA VAL A 124 12.19 -2.87 1.19
C VAL A 124 11.23 -3.52 0.20
N ARG A 125 11.61 -3.53 -1.08
CA ARG A 125 10.88 -4.21 -2.14
C ARG A 125 11.50 -5.57 -2.41
N ILE A 126 10.71 -6.63 -2.21
CA ILE A 126 11.05 -7.99 -2.61
C ILE A 126 10.33 -8.32 -3.92
N TYR A 127 11.07 -8.56 -4.99
CA TYR A 127 10.48 -8.76 -6.32
C TYR A 127 11.36 -9.63 -7.21
N LYS A 128 10.78 -10.22 -8.26
CA LYS A 128 11.56 -10.77 -9.38
C LYS A 128 11.71 -9.70 -10.47
N PRO A 129 12.94 -9.38 -10.92
CA PRO A 129 13.15 -8.44 -12.02
C PRO A 129 12.37 -8.87 -13.26
N VAL A 130 11.60 -7.93 -13.84
CA VAL A 130 10.84 -8.19 -15.06
C VAL A 130 11.80 -8.35 -16.23
N ARG A 131 11.46 -9.26 -17.15
CA ARG A 131 12.19 -9.42 -18.41
C ARG A 131 12.20 -8.08 -19.18
N PRO A 132 13.36 -7.54 -19.58
CA PRO A 132 13.42 -6.29 -20.32
C PRO A 132 12.65 -6.42 -21.64
N ALA A 133 11.88 -5.39 -22.00
CA ALA A 133 11.11 -5.38 -23.25
C ALA A 133 12.02 -5.33 -24.49
N THR A 134 13.22 -4.77 -24.34
CA THR A 134 14.21 -4.59 -25.41
C THR A 134 14.93 -5.87 -25.81
N GLN A 135 14.98 -6.89 -24.94
CA GLN A 135 15.69 -8.14 -25.19
C GLN A 135 14.76 -9.35 -25.06
N SER A 136 15.11 -10.47 -25.70
CA SER A 136 14.34 -11.72 -25.62
C SER A 136 14.70 -12.58 -24.41
N GLY A 137 15.94 -12.50 -23.91
CA GLY A 137 16.49 -13.38 -22.86
C GLY A 137 15.85 -13.23 -21.48
N THR A 138 15.84 -14.32 -20.70
CA THR A 138 15.17 -14.43 -19.39
C THR A 138 16.11 -14.64 -18.20
N TRP A 139 17.43 -14.72 -18.43
CA TRP A 139 18.39 -15.09 -17.39
C TRP A 139 18.31 -14.21 -16.13
N GLY A 140 18.15 -12.90 -16.32
CA GLY A 140 18.09 -11.93 -15.21
C GLY A 140 16.81 -11.96 -14.37
N SER A 141 15.76 -12.66 -14.79
CA SER A 141 14.45 -12.67 -14.10
C SER A 141 14.25 -13.86 -13.15
N HIS A 142 15.21 -14.77 -13.05
CA HIS A 142 15.04 -16.00 -12.25
C HIS A 142 15.24 -15.79 -10.75
N ALA A 143 16.18 -14.92 -10.36
CA ALA A 143 16.48 -14.65 -8.96
C ALA A 143 15.47 -13.68 -8.34
N TRP A 144 15.13 -13.91 -7.07
CA TRP A 144 14.44 -12.91 -6.26
C TRP A 144 15.43 -11.83 -5.88
N ARG A 145 14.98 -10.58 -5.92
CA ARG A 145 15.79 -9.42 -5.57
C ARG A 145 15.11 -8.62 -4.48
N MET A 146 15.94 -8.16 -3.56
CA MET A 146 15.58 -7.24 -2.51
C MET A 146 16.32 -5.92 -2.72
N ASP A 147 15.56 -4.85 -2.91
CA ASP A 147 16.06 -3.49 -3.08
C ASP A 147 15.39 -2.56 -2.05
N TRP A 148 16.10 -1.53 -1.60
CA TRP A 148 15.54 -0.51 -0.70
C TRP A 148 14.77 0.56 -1.49
N ASP A 149 13.73 1.11 -0.87
CA ASP A 149 13.04 2.27 -1.41
C ASP A 149 13.93 3.52 -1.40
N VAL A 150 13.63 4.42 -2.33
CA VAL A 150 14.37 5.65 -2.55
C VAL A 150 14.05 6.67 -1.45
N LEU A 151 15.09 7.25 -0.84
CA LEU A 151 14.88 8.34 0.11
C LEU A 151 14.19 9.54 -0.55
N PRO A 152 13.20 10.16 0.13
CA PRO A 152 12.53 11.36 -0.39
C PRO A 152 13.50 12.55 -0.49
N LYS A 153 14.47 12.63 0.42
CA LYS A 153 15.52 13.65 0.41
C LYS A 153 16.89 12.98 0.45
N GLY A 154 17.79 13.42 -0.42
CA GLY A 154 19.17 12.93 -0.44
C GLY A 154 19.42 11.70 -1.32
N HIS A 155 18.45 11.24 -2.12
CA HIS A 155 18.70 10.18 -3.08
C HIS A 155 19.63 10.63 -4.21
N ARG A 156 19.29 11.71 -4.93
CA ARG A 156 20.10 12.28 -6.02
C ARG A 156 20.02 13.79 -6.00
N TRP A 157 21.16 14.45 -6.17
CA TRP A 157 21.24 15.88 -6.47
C TRP A 157 22.43 16.16 -7.39
N GLU A 158 22.39 17.31 -8.07
CA GLU A 158 23.48 17.73 -8.95
C GLU A 158 24.63 18.33 -8.13
N ASN A 159 25.86 17.88 -8.40
CA ASN A 159 27.06 18.48 -7.82
C ASN A 159 27.29 19.86 -8.45
N PRO A 160 27.34 20.96 -7.67
CA PRO A 160 27.47 22.32 -8.19
C PRO A 160 28.78 22.57 -8.95
N LEU A 161 29.82 21.78 -8.73
CA LEU A 161 31.11 21.95 -9.40
C LEU A 161 31.14 21.29 -10.79
N MET A 162 30.77 20.01 -10.88
CA MET A 162 30.97 19.18 -12.09
C MET A 162 29.66 18.73 -12.76
N GLY A 163 28.51 18.93 -12.13
CA GLY A 163 27.20 18.46 -12.64
C GLY A 163 26.95 16.95 -12.44
N TRP A 164 27.81 16.23 -11.72
CA TRP A 164 27.61 14.80 -11.45
C TRP A 164 26.44 14.54 -10.50
N GLN A 165 25.84 13.36 -10.62
CA GLN A 165 24.77 12.91 -9.74
C GLN A 165 25.34 12.47 -8.39
N SER A 166 25.33 13.36 -7.41
CA SER A 166 25.69 13.08 -6.03
C SER A 166 24.53 12.41 -5.29
N SER A 167 24.84 11.66 -4.24
CA SER A 167 23.87 10.96 -3.40
C SER A 167 24.39 10.91 -1.95
N GLY A 168 23.46 10.95 -1.00
CA GLY A 168 23.71 10.72 0.42
C GLY A 168 23.13 9.39 0.90
N ASP A 169 22.52 8.63 -0.02
CA ASP A 169 21.92 7.34 0.28
C ASP A 169 22.98 6.24 0.17
N PHE A 170 23.30 5.61 1.29
CA PHE A 170 24.28 4.52 1.35
C PHE A 170 23.76 3.19 0.78
N MET A 171 22.45 3.01 0.61
CA MET A 171 21.87 1.75 0.08
C MET A 171 21.51 1.80 -1.40
N GLN A 172 21.60 2.95 -2.06
CA GLN A 172 21.13 3.12 -3.45
C GLN A 172 21.76 2.14 -4.46
N GLY A 173 22.97 1.65 -4.18
CA GLY A 173 23.72 0.73 -5.04
C GLY A 173 23.61 -0.73 -4.61
N THR A 174 23.05 -0.99 -3.43
CA THR A 174 23.01 -2.31 -2.81
C THR A 174 21.79 -3.07 -3.29
N LYS A 175 22.00 -4.30 -3.76
CA LYS A 175 20.94 -5.23 -4.21
C LYS A 175 21.29 -6.61 -3.72
N VAL A 176 20.34 -7.28 -3.07
CA VAL A 176 20.56 -8.64 -2.56
C VAL A 176 19.74 -9.61 -3.40
N ASN A 177 20.38 -10.68 -3.88
CA ASN A 177 19.72 -11.71 -4.65
C ASN A 177 19.47 -12.95 -3.78
N PHE A 178 18.26 -13.49 -3.86
CA PHE A 178 17.80 -14.66 -3.14
C PHE A 178 17.32 -15.75 -4.11
N LYS A 179 17.30 -16.99 -3.63
CA LYS A 179 16.81 -18.14 -4.40
C LYS A 179 15.29 -18.25 -4.33
N SER A 180 14.72 -18.09 -3.15
CA SER A 180 13.28 -18.18 -2.89
C SER A 180 12.70 -16.84 -2.43
N LYS A 181 11.36 -16.74 -2.40
CA LYS A 181 10.66 -15.56 -1.87
C LYS A 181 10.75 -15.55 -0.35
N GLU A 182 10.63 -16.74 0.23
CA GLU A 182 10.59 -17.02 1.65
C GLU A 182 11.94 -16.65 2.30
N ASP A 183 13.06 -16.95 1.63
CA ASP A 183 14.40 -16.59 2.10
C ASP A 183 14.57 -15.07 2.18
N ALA A 184 14.02 -14.34 1.20
CA ALA A 184 14.08 -12.89 1.17
C ALA A 184 13.23 -12.26 2.28
N ILE A 185 12.03 -12.81 2.52
CA ILE A 185 11.14 -12.37 3.62
C ILE A 185 11.81 -12.65 4.97
N ALA A 186 12.30 -13.87 5.18
CA ALA A 186 12.98 -14.25 6.41
C ALA A 186 14.21 -13.37 6.68
N PHE A 187 14.96 -12.99 5.63
CA PHE A 187 16.07 -12.07 5.77
C PHE A 187 15.61 -10.66 6.19
N ALA A 188 14.57 -10.13 5.54
CA ALA A 188 14.02 -8.81 5.88
C ALA A 188 13.46 -8.77 7.32
N GLU A 189 12.70 -9.78 7.71
CA GLU A 189 12.15 -9.92 9.06
C GLU A 189 13.25 -10.04 10.12
N LYS A 190 14.30 -10.83 9.86
CA LYS A 190 15.43 -10.98 10.78
C LYS A 190 16.21 -9.69 11.01
N GLN A 191 16.25 -8.81 10.02
CA GLN A 191 16.89 -7.49 10.09
C GLN A 191 15.94 -6.38 10.58
N GLY A 192 14.65 -6.67 10.72
CA GLY A 192 13.64 -5.69 11.12
C GLY A 192 13.31 -4.67 10.03
N TYR A 193 13.52 -5.00 8.75
CA TYR A 193 13.13 -4.12 7.65
C TYR A 193 11.63 -4.24 7.35
N GLU A 194 10.96 -3.11 7.17
CA GLU A 194 9.61 -3.10 6.61
C GLU A 194 9.68 -3.59 5.16
N TRP A 195 8.82 -4.50 4.74
CA TRP A 195 8.89 -5.09 3.41
C TRP A 195 7.52 -5.15 2.73
N TYR A 196 7.53 -5.13 1.40
CA TYR A 196 6.40 -5.56 0.59
C TYR A 196 6.87 -6.48 -0.52
N VAL A 197 6.03 -7.46 -0.84
CA VAL A 197 6.31 -8.40 -1.93
C VAL A 197 5.55 -7.95 -3.17
N GLN A 198 6.29 -7.77 -4.26
CA GLN A 198 5.73 -7.63 -5.58
C GLN A 198 5.78 -8.98 -6.30
N GLU A 199 4.62 -9.58 -6.52
CA GLU A 199 4.54 -10.86 -7.21
C GLU A 199 4.94 -10.73 -8.70
N PRO A 200 5.65 -11.72 -9.26
CA PRO A 200 6.04 -11.70 -10.66
C PRO A 200 4.82 -11.77 -11.57
N ASN A 201 4.75 -10.87 -12.55
CA ASN A 201 3.75 -10.96 -13.61
C ASN A 201 4.23 -11.93 -14.69
N GLU A 202 3.73 -13.17 -14.62
CA GLU A 202 4.08 -14.21 -15.57
C GLU A 202 3.30 -14.08 -16.88
N ARG A 203 4.00 -14.33 -18.00
CA ARG A 203 3.35 -14.28 -19.31
C ARG A 203 2.45 -15.50 -19.49
N ARG A 204 1.17 -15.26 -19.72
CA ARG A 204 0.22 -16.31 -20.09
C ARG A 204 0.71 -17.09 -21.31
N PHE A 205 0.77 -18.41 -21.18
CA PHE A 205 1.02 -19.31 -22.31
C PHE A 205 -0.18 -19.30 -23.27
N VAL A 206 0.08 -19.09 -24.55
CA VAL A 206 -0.94 -19.12 -25.62
C VAL A 206 -0.43 -20.05 -26.70
N PRO A 207 -1.20 -21.08 -27.11
CA PRO A 207 -0.79 -21.97 -28.17
C PRO A 207 -0.67 -21.18 -29.48
N LYS A 208 0.51 -21.25 -30.10
CA LYS A 208 0.80 -20.59 -31.39
C LYS A 208 1.02 -21.65 -32.44
N ALA A 209 0.11 -21.76 -33.41
CA ALA A 209 0.25 -22.63 -34.57
C ALA A 209 0.48 -21.80 -35.84
N TYR A 210 1.53 -22.12 -36.60
CA TYR A 210 1.86 -21.39 -37.83
C TYR A 210 0.75 -21.51 -38.90
N ALA A 211 0.03 -22.63 -38.93
CA ALA A 211 -1.12 -22.86 -39.82
C ALA A 211 -2.24 -21.82 -39.64
N ASN A 212 -2.37 -21.22 -38.44
CA ASN A 212 -3.37 -20.18 -38.17
C ASN A 212 -3.18 -18.91 -39.02
N ASN A 213 -1.97 -18.72 -39.57
CA ASN A 213 -1.70 -17.62 -40.48
C ASN A 213 -2.46 -17.77 -41.81
N PHE A 214 -2.87 -18.98 -42.21
CA PHE A 214 -3.45 -19.29 -43.52
C PHE A 214 -4.87 -19.89 -43.46
N LEU A 215 -5.58 -19.70 -42.34
CA LEU A 215 -6.97 -20.16 -42.23
C LEU A 215 -7.86 -19.45 -43.25
N HIS A 216 -8.76 -20.22 -43.86
CA HIS A 216 -9.79 -19.71 -44.75
C HIS A 216 -10.83 -18.92 -43.95
N GLU A 217 -11.01 -17.65 -44.29
CA GLU A 217 -12.10 -16.82 -43.76
C GLU A 217 -13.22 -16.77 -44.81
N PRO A 218 -14.43 -17.27 -44.52
CA PRO A 218 -15.52 -17.33 -45.50
C PRO A 218 -16.15 -15.96 -45.83
N GLY A 219 -15.78 -14.90 -45.09
CA GLY A 219 -16.27 -13.55 -45.27
C GLY A 219 -15.20 -12.59 -45.79
N PRO A 220 -15.50 -11.27 -45.82
CA PRO A 220 -14.49 -10.27 -46.15
C PRO A 220 -13.35 -10.31 -45.11
N LEU A 221 -12.10 -10.33 -45.60
CA LEU A 221 -10.91 -10.40 -44.77
C LEU A 221 -10.80 -9.17 -43.85
N LYS A 222 -10.54 -9.40 -42.56
CA LYS A 222 -10.38 -8.29 -41.58
C LYS A 222 -9.10 -7.48 -41.79
N HIS A 223 -8.01 -8.16 -42.14
CA HIS A 223 -6.71 -7.56 -42.42
C HIS A 223 -5.91 -8.50 -43.33
N ILE A 224 -5.04 -7.91 -44.14
CA ILE A 224 -4.10 -8.67 -44.97
C ILE A 224 -2.91 -9.06 -44.08
N LYS A 225 -2.70 -10.36 -43.88
CA LYS A 225 -1.61 -10.87 -43.06
C LYS A 225 -0.30 -10.79 -43.86
N THR A 226 0.62 -9.93 -43.42
CA THR A 226 2.00 -9.87 -43.91
C THR A 226 2.92 -10.79 -43.09
N LYS A 227 4.13 -11.05 -43.58
CA LYS A 227 5.16 -11.81 -42.87
C LYS A 227 6.10 -10.91 -42.09
#